data_AF-A0A017S7T4-F1
#
_entry.id   AF-A0A017S7T4-F1
#
_cell.length_a   1.000
_cell.length_b   1.000
_cell.length_c   1.000
_cell.angle_alpha   90.00
_cell.angle_beta   90.00
_cell.angle_gamma   90.00
#
_symmetry.space_group_name_H-M   'P 1'
#
loop_
_entity.id
_entity.type
_entity.pdbx_description
1 polymer ?
#
loop_
_entity_poly.entity_id
_entity_poly.type
_entity_poly.pdbx_seq_one_letter_code
_entity_poly.pdbx_strand_id
1 'polypeptide(L)'
;MTDFMTTYFNVNLAKYATAYDRSRFLALKDNLERLDPSAPKGLSIGIISIILCSRRRGDAMPALFRDVTKDESETSLSAIFTTVRESITLVAPYVGMPSCLPAISGLVGELRHRGISGIPGPER
;
A
#
# COMPACT_ATOMS: atom_id res chain seq x y z
N MET A 1 -18.84 8.47 -13.39
CA MET A 1 -17.64 7.88 -12.74
C MET A 1 -17.52 8.22 -11.25
N THR A 2 -18.32 9.15 -10.71
CA THR A 2 -18.28 9.64 -9.31
C THR A 2 -19.00 8.73 -8.30
N ASP A 3 -19.99 7.96 -8.73
CA ASP A 3 -20.85 7.18 -7.83
C ASP A 3 -20.16 5.92 -7.24
N PHE A 4 -19.31 5.26 -8.04
CA PHE A 4 -18.56 4.08 -7.62
C PHE A 4 -17.50 4.40 -6.56
N MET A 5 -16.73 5.48 -6.74
CA MET A 5 -15.74 5.93 -5.76
C MET A 5 -16.40 6.34 -4.44
N THR A 6 -17.56 7.00 -4.51
CA THR A 6 -18.26 7.45 -3.31
C THR A 6 -18.85 6.26 -2.54
N THR A 7 -19.43 5.30 -3.23
CA THR A 7 -20.10 4.14 -2.61
C THR A 7 -19.13 3.09 -2.07
N TYR A 8 -18.00 2.84 -2.75
CA TYR A 8 -17.12 1.72 -2.41
C TYR A 8 -15.78 2.15 -1.77
N PHE A 9 -15.31 3.39 -1.99
CA PHE A 9 -14.09 3.89 -1.37
C PHE A 9 -14.37 4.81 -0.18
N ASN A 10 -15.25 5.81 -0.33
CA ASN A 10 -15.51 6.77 0.74
C ASN A 10 -16.32 6.20 1.92
N VAL A 11 -17.18 5.19 1.70
CA VAL A 11 -17.90 4.50 2.79
C VAL A 11 -16.95 3.73 3.72
N ASN A 12 -15.79 3.32 3.21
CA ASN A 12 -14.81 2.56 3.97
C ASN A 12 -13.81 3.45 4.72
N LEU A 13 -13.69 4.74 4.40
CA LEU A 13 -12.87 5.67 5.17
C LEU A 13 -13.52 5.97 6.53
N ALA A 14 -12.71 5.99 7.59
CA ALA A 14 -13.17 6.44 8.89
C ALA A 14 -13.62 7.91 8.81
N LYS A 15 -14.81 8.24 9.35
CA LYS A 15 -15.41 9.60 9.31
C LYS A 15 -14.50 10.74 9.83
N TYR A 16 -13.48 10.40 10.63
CA TYR A 16 -12.50 11.34 11.19
C TYR A 16 -11.06 10.90 10.89
N ALA A 17 -10.86 10.25 9.75
CA ALA A 17 -9.56 9.84 9.27
C ALA A 17 -8.60 11.03 9.18
N THR A 18 -7.56 11.03 10.00
CA THR A 18 -6.49 12.03 9.92
C THR A 18 -5.83 12.00 8.56
N ALA A 19 -5.51 13.16 7.99
CA ALA A 19 -4.77 13.24 6.74
C ALA A 19 -3.44 12.47 6.80
N TYR A 20 -2.97 12.00 5.65
CA TYR A 20 -1.66 11.35 5.52
C TYR A 20 -0.55 12.31 5.97
N ASP A 21 0.24 11.89 6.97
CA ASP A 21 1.41 12.63 7.44
C ASP A 21 2.69 11.94 6.95
N ARG A 22 3.23 12.47 5.86
CA ARG A 22 4.44 11.97 5.20
C ARG A 22 5.60 11.77 6.18
N SER A 23 5.85 12.75 7.05
CA SER A 23 7.00 12.72 7.96
C SER A 23 6.91 11.55 8.94
N ARG A 24 5.73 11.30 9.50
CA ARG A 24 5.50 10.21 10.44
C ARG A 24 5.62 8.84 9.79
N PHE A 25 5.05 8.68 8.60
CA PHE A 25 5.09 7.38 7.93
C PHE A 25 6.49 7.03 7.42
N LEU A 26 7.25 8.00 6.91
CA LEU A 26 8.64 7.78 6.53
C LEU A 26 9.51 7.46 7.75
N ALA A 27 9.36 8.21 8.85
CA ALA A 27 10.07 7.91 10.09
C ALA A 27 9.72 6.53 10.65
N LEU A 28 8.46 6.08 10.54
CA LEU A 28 8.06 4.73 10.95
C LEU A 28 8.70 3.66 10.06
N LYS A 29 8.67 3.84 8.74
CA LYS A 29 9.32 2.94 7.78
C LYS A 29 10.82 2.82 8.08
N ASP A 30 11.50 3.95 8.29
CA ASP A 30 12.94 3.97 8.56
C ASP A 30 13.27 3.32 9.91
N ASN A 31 12.39 3.47 10.91
CA ASN A 31 12.51 2.75 12.18
C ASN A 31 12.36 1.23 12.00
N LEU A 32 11.40 0.77 11.19
CA LEU A 32 11.22 -0.66 10.92
C LEU A 32 12.42 -1.26 10.19
N GLU A 33 12.97 -0.55 9.21
CA GLU A 33 14.17 -1.01 8.47
C GLU A 33 15.42 -0.99 9.34
N ARG A 34 15.53 -0.04 10.27
CA ARG A 34 16.63 -0.01 11.23
C ARG A 34 16.58 -1.19 12.22
N LEU A 35 15.38 -1.66 12.57
CA LEU A 35 15.21 -2.79 13.49
C LEU A 35 15.62 -4.11 12.85
N ASP A 36 15.39 -4.28 11.54
CA ASP A 36 15.86 -5.44 10.79
C ASP A 36 16.36 -5.02 9.40
N PRO A 37 17.67 -4.68 9.27
CA PRO A 37 18.25 -4.32 7.98
C PRO A 37 18.35 -5.49 7.00
N SER A 38 18.19 -6.74 7.48
CA SER A 38 18.23 -7.94 6.65
C SER A 38 16.87 -8.29 6.04
N ALA A 39 15.81 -7.58 6.46
CA ALA A 39 14.47 -7.78 5.97
C ALA A 39 14.37 -7.57 4.44
N PRO A 40 13.50 -8.34 3.76
CA PRO A 40 13.20 -8.11 2.35
C PRO A 40 12.75 -6.67 2.06
N LYS A 41 13.19 -6.13 0.92
CA LYS A 41 12.74 -4.81 0.44
C LYS A 41 11.21 -4.76 0.38
N GLY A 42 10.65 -3.69 0.93
CA GLY A 42 9.21 -3.46 0.98
C GLY A 42 8.48 -4.13 2.15
N LEU A 43 9.14 -4.93 2.99
CA LEU A 43 8.49 -5.52 4.17
C LEU A 43 8.01 -4.45 5.16
N SER A 44 8.83 -3.42 5.41
CA SER A 44 8.48 -2.26 6.23
C SER A 44 7.19 -1.60 5.76
N ILE A 45 7.08 -1.37 4.46
CA ILE A 45 5.87 -0.82 3.82
C ILE A 45 4.71 -1.80 3.97
N GLY A 46 4.92 -3.10 3.71
CA GLY A 46 3.89 -4.14 3.83
C GLY A 46 3.28 -4.24 5.22
N ILE A 47 4.09 -4.14 6.28
CA ILE A 47 3.62 -4.06 7.67
C ILE A 47 2.73 -2.83 7.87
N ILE A 48 3.19 -1.66 7.40
CA ILE A 48 2.39 -0.43 7.49
C ILE A 48 1.10 -0.57 6.67
N SER A 49 1.12 -1.23 5.50
CA SER A 49 -0.05 -1.51 4.68
C SER A 49 -1.08 -2.33 5.43
N ILE A 50 -0.64 -3.40 6.10
CA ILE A 50 -1.49 -4.26 6.91
C ILE A 50 -2.16 -3.46 8.02
N ILE A 51 -1.39 -2.63 8.74
CA ILE A 51 -1.92 -1.76 9.80
C ILE A 51 -2.96 -0.80 9.23
N LEU A 52 -2.67 -0.13 8.12
CA LEU A 52 -3.57 0.80 7.48
C LEU A 52 -4.87 0.13 7.00
N CYS A 53 -4.78 -1.01 6.32
CA CYS A 53 -5.93 -1.80 5.91
C CYS A 53 -6.78 -2.19 7.14
N SER A 54 -6.14 -2.65 8.23
CA SER A 54 -6.83 -3.03 9.48
C SER A 54 -7.59 -1.87 10.13
N ARG A 55 -7.15 -0.63 9.89
CA ARG A 55 -7.79 0.59 10.41
C ARG A 55 -8.73 1.26 9.40
N ARG A 56 -9.03 0.58 8.29
CA ARG A 56 -9.80 1.12 7.15
C ARG A 56 -9.21 2.42 6.60
N ARG A 57 -7.87 2.44 6.54
CA ARG A 57 -7.04 3.54 6.05
C ARG A 57 -6.14 3.13 4.88
N GLY A 58 -6.59 2.14 4.10
CA GLY A 58 -5.90 1.72 2.87
C GLY A 58 -5.76 2.85 1.84
N ASP A 59 -6.51 3.94 1.96
CA ASP A 59 -6.39 5.15 1.14
C ASP A 59 -5.01 5.83 1.26
N ALA A 60 -4.34 5.71 2.40
CA ALA A 60 -3.04 6.35 2.64
C ALA A 60 -1.86 5.57 2.02
N MET A 61 -2.09 4.31 1.63
CA MET A 61 -1.05 3.43 1.10
C MET A 61 -0.39 3.93 -0.20
N PRO A 62 -1.14 4.38 -1.22
CA PRO A 62 -0.57 4.87 -2.47
C PRO A 62 0.35 6.09 -2.26
N ALA A 63 -0.01 6.99 -1.33
CA ALA A 63 0.82 8.13 -0.98
C ALA A 63 2.14 7.67 -0.35
N LEU A 64 2.08 6.76 0.63
CA LEU A 64 3.30 6.20 1.24
C LEU A 64 4.17 5.47 0.23
N PHE A 65 3.56 4.62 -0.60
CA PHE A 65 4.28 3.87 -1.62
C PHE A 65 4.99 4.82 -2.58
N ARG A 66 4.31 5.87 -3.03
CA ARG A 66 4.90 6.89 -3.89
C ARG A 66 6.10 7.57 -3.23
N ASP A 67 5.96 7.96 -1.97
CA ASP A 67 6.99 8.68 -1.23
C ASP A 67 8.24 7.84 -0.99
N VAL A 68 8.08 6.55 -0.70
CA VAL A 68 9.21 5.63 -0.46
C VAL A 68 9.90 5.24 -1.77
N THR A 69 9.15 5.15 -2.87
CA THR A 69 9.66 4.60 -4.13
C THR A 69 9.96 5.64 -5.21
N LYS A 70 9.97 6.93 -4.86
CA LYS A 70 10.21 8.02 -5.82
C LYS A 70 11.55 7.94 -6.56
N ASP A 71 12.58 7.42 -5.88
CA ASP A 71 13.95 7.35 -6.39
C ASP A 71 14.38 5.89 -6.71
N GLU A 72 13.45 4.92 -6.62
CA GLU A 72 13.74 3.51 -6.84
C GLU A 72 13.69 3.13 -8.33
N SER A 73 14.56 2.20 -8.74
CA SER A 73 14.52 1.64 -10.09
C SER A 73 13.26 0.80 -10.33
N GLU A 74 12.84 0.63 -11.59
CA GLU A 74 11.65 -0.17 -11.94
C GLU A 74 11.70 -1.61 -11.42
N THR A 75 12.90 -2.22 -11.43
CA THR A 75 13.11 -3.57 -10.88
C THR A 75 12.88 -3.60 -9.37
N SER A 76 13.43 -2.62 -8.64
CA SER A 76 13.22 -2.51 -7.19
C SER A 76 11.77 -2.17 -6.86
N LEU A 77 11.13 -1.30 -7.64
CA LEU A 77 9.73 -0.94 -7.51
C LEU A 77 8.82 -2.17 -7.63
N SER A 78 9.08 -3.01 -8.63
CA SER A 78 8.30 -4.23 -8.87
C SER A 78 8.46 -5.24 -7.73
N ALA A 79 9.67 -5.37 -7.18
CA ALA A 79 9.92 -6.20 -5.99
C ALA A 79 9.17 -5.65 -4.76
N ILE A 80 9.27 -4.34 -4.48
CA ILE A 80 8.58 -3.69 -3.35
C ILE A 80 7.07 -3.84 -3.50
N PHE A 81 6.52 -3.60 -4.70
CA PHE A 81 5.09 -3.78 -4.96
C PHE A 81 4.66 -5.23 -4.71
N THR A 82 5.43 -6.21 -5.18
CA THR A 82 5.12 -7.62 -4.99
C THR A 82 5.09 -7.96 -3.49
N THR A 83 6.11 -7.56 -2.73
CA THR A 83 6.14 -7.75 -1.27
C THR A 83 4.91 -7.14 -0.59
N VAL A 84 4.54 -5.91 -0.95
CA VAL A 84 3.38 -5.21 -0.38
C VAL A 84 2.07 -5.90 -0.78
N ARG A 85 1.92 -6.29 -2.05
CA ARG A 85 0.74 -7.02 -2.55
C ARG A 85 0.55 -8.32 -1.78
N GLU A 86 1.59 -9.14 -1.66
CA GLU A 86 1.51 -10.41 -0.94
C GLU A 86 1.21 -10.20 0.55
N SER A 87 1.79 -9.16 1.17
CA SER A 87 1.49 -8.79 2.56
C SER A 87 0.00 -8.49 2.76
N ILE A 88 -0.62 -7.74 1.84
CA ILE A 88 -2.05 -7.44 1.90
C ILE A 88 -2.88 -8.70 1.61
N THR A 89 -2.50 -9.50 0.60
CA THR A 89 -3.20 -10.75 0.26
C THR A 89 -3.26 -11.70 1.47
N LEU A 90 -2.17 -11.82 2.23
CA LEU A 90 -2.09 -12.68 3.41
C LEU A 90 -3.07 -12.24 4.52
N VAL A 91 -3.34 -10.95 4.64
CA VAL A 91 -4.20 -10.40 5.71
C VAL A 91 -5.64 -10.14 5.26
N ALA A 92 -5.90 -10.06 3.95
CA ALA A 92 -7.22 -9.77 3.39
C ALA A 92 -8.36 -10.66 3.92
N PRO A 93 -8.18 -11.98 4.15
CA PRO A 93 -9.23 -12.82 4.75
C PRO A 93 -9.62 -12.43 6.18
N TYR A 94 -8.70 -11.82 6.94
CA TYR A 94 -8.89 -11.47 8.35
C TYR A 94 -9.39 -10.04 8.55
N VAL A 95 -8.93 -9.11 7.70
CA VAL A 95 -9.28 -7.68 7.77
C VAL A 95 -10.50 -7.34 6.90
N GLY A 96 -10.81 -8.20 5.93
CA GLY A 96 -11.88 -8.02 4.97
C GLY A 96 -11.42 -7.26 3.72
N MET A 97 -11.85 -7.76 2.56
CA MET A 97 -11.56 -7.17 1.25
C MET A 97 -11.94 -5.69 1.12
N PRO A 98 -13.10 -5.20 1.64
CA PRO A 98 -13.46 -3.79 1.51
C PRO A 98 -12.43 -2.82 2.10
N SER A 99 -11.77 -3.22 3.20
CA SER A 99 -10.74 -2.39 3.84
C SER A 99 -9.40 -2.41 3.10
N CYS A 100 -9.13 -3.47 2.34
CA CYS A 100 -7.89 -3.67 1.59
C CYS A 100 -7.95 -3.12 0.17
N LEU A 101 -9.16 -3.03 -0.42
CA LEU A 101 -9.38 -2.60 -1.79
C LEU A 101 -8.78 -1.22 -2.09
N PRO A 102 -8.91 -0.19 -1.21
CA PRO A 102 -8.30 1.11 -1.47
C PRO A 102 -6.78 1.07 -1.62
N ALA A 103 -6.12 0.23 -0.82
CA ALA A 103 -4.67 0.05 -0.90
C ALA A 103 -4.28 -0.62 -2.22
N ILE A 104 -4.89 -1.76 -2.55
CA ILE A 104 -4.53 -2.52 -3.76
C ILE A 104 -4.83 -1.72 -5.03
N SER A 105 -6.03 -1.16 -5.15
CA SER A 105 -6.40 -0.37 -6.33
C SER A 105 -5.54 0.88 -6.49
N GLY A 106 -5.19 1.55 -5.39
CA GLY A 106 -4.34 2.72 -5.43
C GLY A 106 -2.87 2.38 -5.77
N LEU A 107 -2.34 1.26 -5.27
CA LEU A 107 -1.01 0.78 -5.67
C LEU A 107 -0.95 0.44 -7.16
N VAL A 108 -1.98 -0.23 -7.70
CA VAL A 108 -2.09 -0.48 -9.14
C VAL A 108 -2.19 0.82 -9.93
N GLY A 109 -2.93 1.81 -9.42
CA GLY A 109 -3.00 3.15 -10.00
C GLY A 109 -1.63 3.82 -10.08
N GLU A 110 -0.82 3.69 -9.03
CA GLU A 110 0.53 4.27 -8.97
C GLU A 110 1.48 3.62 -10.00
N LEU A 111 1.41 2.29 -10.17
CA LEU A 111 2.19 1.59 -11.19
C LEU A 111 1.81 2.02 -12.60
N ARG A 112 0.50 2.11 -12.88
CA ARG A 112 0.00 2.57 -14.18
C ARG A 112 0.41 4.01 -14.45
N HIS A 113 0.37 4.88 -13.44
CA HIS A 113 0.84 6.26 -13.55
C HIS A 113 2.33 6.34 -13.94
N ARG A 114 3.12 5.35 -13.52
CA ARG A 114 4.55 5.22 -13.86
C ARG A 114 4.81 4.40 -15.14
N GLY A 115 3.76 4.04 -15.89
CA GLY A 115 3.89 3.29 -17.15
C GLY A 115 4.14 1.78 -16.99
N ILE A 116 4.03 1.24 -15.79
CA ILE A 116 4.34 -0.17 -15.49
C ILE A 116 3.05 -0.98 -15.59
N SER A 117 2.92 -1.75 -16.68
CA SER A 117 1.71 -2.48 -17.04
C SER A 117 1.80 -4.01 -16.82
N GLY A 118 2.98 -4.54 -16.48
CA GLY A 118 3.26 -5.98 -16.53
C GLY A 118 3.87 -6.57 -15.26
N ILE A 119 3.33 -6.29 -14.08
CA ILE A 119 3.76 -7.04 -12.89
C ILE A 119 3.09 -8.42 -12.91
N PRO A 120 3.87 -9.53 -12.89
CA PRO A 120 3.31 -10.86 -12.91
C PRO A 120 2.34 -11.07 -11.73
N GLY A 121 1.12 -11.49 -12.07
CA GLY A 121 0.16 -12.00 -11.10
C GLY A 121 0.60 -13.37 -10.58
N PRO A 122 0.05 -13.85 -9.46
CA PRO A 122 0.20 -15.25 -9.11
C PRO A 122 -0.32 -16.10 -10.28
N GLU A 123 0.53 -16.94 -10.86
CA GLU A 123 0.10 -17.97 -11.81
C GLU A 123 -0.95 -18.83 -11.10
N ARG A 124 -2.13 -18.92 -11.69
CA ARG A 124 -3.23 -19.77 -11.22
C ARG A 124 -3.15 -21.12 -11.91
#